data_AF-A0A1B6EBQ9-F1
#
_entry.id   AF-A0A1B6EBQ9-F1
#
_cell.length_a   1.000
_cell.length_b   1.000
_cell.length_c   1.000
_cell.angle_alpha   90.00
_cell.angle_beta   90.00
_cell.angle_gamma   90.00
#
_symmetry.space_group_name_H-M   'P 1'
#
loop_
_entity.id
_entity.type
_entity.pdbx_description
1 polymer ?
#
loop_
_entity_poly.entity_id
_entity_poly.type
_entity_poly.pdbx_seq_one_letter_code
_entity_poly.pdbx_strand_id
1 'polypeptide(L)'
;YLTMKDVDSAITSLWITTPLVAVFYFITGFAGLCIFAIYSDCDPLTAGEVSRRDQLMPYFVVQSLSNYPGLAGLFVSGIFSAALSHISATTNSMAAVTLEDYIKPVYKVVCKEALPENRSATLTKILALVYGVLCILIAF
;
A
#
# COMPACT_ATOMS: atom_id res chain seq x y z
N TYR A 1 -10.15 1.45 -12.57
CA TYR A 1 -10.89 2.31 -13.52
C TYR A 1 -11.16 1.55 -14.83
N LEU A 2 -10.12 1.04 -15.51
CA LEU A 2 -10.26 0.27 -16.77
C LEU A 2 -10.99 -1.09 -16.66
N THR A 3 -11.25 -1.57 -15.44
CA THR A 3 -11.99 -2.80 -15.16
C THR A 3 -13.49 -2.59 -14.93
N MET A 4 -13.97 -1.34 -14.94
CA MET A 4 -15.38 -1.01 -14.77
C MET A 4 -16.15 -1.17 -16.09
N LYS A 5 -17.42 -1.58 -15.99
CA LYS A 5 -18.28 -1.82 -17.14
C LYS A 5 -18.66 -0.53 -17.87
N ASP A 6 -18.85 0.56 -17.12
CA ASP A 6 -19.36 1.83 -17.63
C ASP A 6 -18.54 3.02 -17.10
N VAL A 7 -18.36 4.04 -17.95
CA VAL A 7 -17.59 5.26 -17.62
C VAL A 7 -18.22 6.02 -16.46
N ASP A 8 -19.56 6.05 -16.38
CA ASP A 8 -20.29 6.71 -15.29
C ASP A 8 -20.04 6.04 -13.93
N SER A 9 -19.94 4.71 -13.89
CA SER A 9 -19.57 3.98 -12.66
C SER A 9 -18.16 4.32 -12.20
N ALA A 10 -17.26 4.54 -13.16
CA ALA A 10 -15.88 4.87 -12.92
C ALA A 10 -15.72 6.32 -12.41
N ILE A 11 -16.50 7.26 -12.95
CA ILE A 11 -16.62 8.65 -12.44
C ILE A 11 -17.22 8.66 -11.03
N THR A 12 -18.27 7.87 -10.78
CA THR A 12 -18.90 7.75 -9.47
C THR A 12 -17.92 7.22 -8.43
N SER A 13 -17.11 6.21 -8.80
CA SER A 13 -16.07 5.67 -7.92
C SER A 13 -15.01 6.72 -7.53
N LEU A 14 -14.63 7.60 -8.47
CA LEU A 14 -13.70 8.69 -8.20
C LEU A 14 -14.31 9.73 -7.25
N TRP A 15 -15.57 10.09 -7.49
CA TRP A 15 -16.32 11.01 -6.62
C TRP A 15 -16.53 10.49 -5.20
N ILE A 16 -16.66 9.17 -5.01
CA ILE A 16 -16.75 8.55 -3.69
C ILE A 16 -15.37 8.49 -3.01
N THR A 17 -14.31 8.19 -3.77
CA THR A 17 -12.95 8.06 -3.22
C THR A 17 -12.40 9.39 -2.74
N THR A 18 -12.72 10.48 -3.44
CA THR A 18 -12.21 11.83 -3.15
C THR A 18 -12.52 12.32 -1.71
N PRO A 19 -13.77 12.35 -1.24
CA PRO A 19 -14.09 12.77 0.12
C PRO A 19 -13.53 11.80 1.16
N LEU A 20 -13.49 10.50 0.87
CA LEU A 20 -12.93 9.50 1.78
C LEU A 20 -11.44 9.77 2.06
N VAL A 21 -10.67 10.06 1.01
CA VAL A 21 -9.25 10.42 1.12
C VAL A 21 -9.08 11.75 1.88
N ALA A 22 -9.93 12.74 1.62
CA ALA A 22 -9.89 14.01 2.34
C ALA A 22 -10.13 13.84 3.85
N VAL A 23 -11.14 13.06 4.24
CA VAL A 23 -11.42 12.74 5.64
C VAL A 23 -10.26 11.97 6.27
N PHE A 24 -9.66 11.02 5.56
CA PHE A 24 -8.50 10.27 6.04
C PHE A 24 -7.30 11.18 6.34
N TYR A 25 -6.99 12.13 5.45
CA TYR A 25 -5.95 13.12 5.68
C TYR A 25 -6.25 14.02 6.87
N PHE A 26 -7.51 14.44 7.04
CA PHE A 26 -7.92 15.26 8.18
C PHE A 26 -7.72 14.53 9.52
N ILE A 27 -8.16 13.27 9.61
CA ILE A 27 -7.99 12.44 10.82
C ILE A 27 -6.51 12.23 11.12
N THR A 28 -5.69 11.93 10.10
CA THR A 28 -4.25 11.71 10.27
C THR A 28 -3.55 13.00 10.74
N GLY A 29 -3.91 14.15 10.17
CA GLY A 29 -3.40 15.45 10.61
C GLY A 29 -3.80 15.77 12.06
N PHE A 30 -5.05 15.50 12.43
CA PHE A 30 -5.53 15.68 13.80
C PHE A 30 -4.80 14.75 14.78
N ALA A 31 -4.59 13.48 14.42
CA ALA A 31 -3.80 12.54 15.23
C ALA A 31 -2.36 13.04 15.43
N GLY A 32 -1.73 13.61 14.40
CA GLY A 32 -0.41 14.24 14.52
C GLY A 32 -0.39 15.43 15.49
N LEU A 33 -1.43 16.27 15.46
CA LEU A 33 -1.59 17.38 16.41
C LEU A 33 -1.77 16.88 17.86
N CYS A 34 -2.54 15.81 18.08
CA CYS A 34 -2.70 15.20 19.40
C CYS A 34 -1.39 14.65 19.96
N ILE A 35 -0.60 13.96 19.12
CA ILE A 35 0.73 13.47 19.49
C ILE A 35 1.64 14.64 19.88
N PHE A 36 1.65 15.71 19.07
CA PHE A 36 2.42 16.92 19.37
C PHE A 36 2.02 17.56 20.70
N ALA A 37 0.72 17.65 20.99
CA ALA A 37 0.22 18.23 22.24
C ALA A 37 0.53 17.38 23.48
N ILE A 38 0.63 16.05 23.36
CA ILE A 38 0.92 15.15 24.49
C ILE A 38 2.41 15.07 24.78
N TYR A 39 3.25 15.12 23.74
CA TYR A 39 4.70 15.05 23.85
C TYR A 39 5.38 16.43 23.80
N SER A 40 4.65 17.51 24.13
CA SER A 40 5.17 18.88 24.14
C SER A 40 6.31 19.08 25.15
N ASP A 41 6.19 18.43 26.31
CA ASP A 41 7.13 18.61 27.44
C ASP A 41 8.11 17.44 27.58
N CYS A 42 7.76 16.25 27.08
CA CYS A 42 8.58 15.03 27.14
C CYS A 42 8.53 14.30 25.79
N ASP A 43 9.49 14.61 24.91
CA ASP A 43 9.55 14.00 23.59
C ASP A 43 10.17 12.58 23.65
N PRO A 44 9.43 11.50 23.34
CA PRO A 44 9.93 10.14 23.37
C PRO A 44 11.01 9.88 22.32
N LEU A 45 11.14 10.74 21.30
CA LEU A 45 12.27 10.73 20.37
C LEU A 45 13.57 11.17 21.04
N THR A 46 13.51 12.22 21.87
CA THR A 46 14.68 12.76 22.58
C THR A 46 15.03 11.92 23.82
N ALA A 47 14.03 11.28 24.43
CA ALA A 47 14.21 10.35 25.54
C ALA A 47 14.84 9.00 25.15
N GLY A 48 14.95 8.70 23.84
CA GLY A 48 15.55 7.47 23.33
C GLY A 48 14.63 6.24 23.32
N GLU A 49 13.35 6.41 23.68
CA GLU A 49 12.33 5.35 23.65
C GLU A 49 11.92 4.98 22.21
N VAL A 50 12.09 5.90 21.25
CA VAL A 50 11.76 5.70 19.84
C VAL A 50 12.95 6.05 18.94
N SER A 51 13.45 5.07 18.17
CA SER A 51 14.63 5.25 17.30
C SER A 51 14.31 5.99 15.98
N ARG A 52 13.07 5.88 15.48
CA ARG A 52 12.64 6.48 14.21
C ARG A 52 11.32 7.21 14.33
N ARG A 53 11.21 8.38 13.68
CA ARG A 53 9.97 9.19 13.64
C ARG A 53 8.75 8.42 13.14
N ASP A 54 8.94 7.45 12.24
CA ASP A 54 7.85 6.65 11.67
C ASP A 54 7.20 5.70 12.69
N GLN A 55 7.91 5.38 13.78
CA GLN A 55 7.42 4.50 14.86
C GLN A 55 6.66 5.27 15.95
N LEU A 56 6.65 6.61 15.90
CA LEU A 56 6.03 7.45 16.93
C LEU A 56 4.51 7.22 17.03
N MET A 57 3.83 7.16 15.88
CA MET A 57 2.39 6.96 15.84
C MET A 57 1.95 5.58 16.38
N PRO A 58 2.53 4.44 15.96
CA PRO A 58 2.19 3.16 16.56
C PRO A 58 2.57 3.08 18.05
N TYR A 59 3.68 3.71 18.46
CA TYR A 59 4.06 3.80 19.88
C TYR A 59 2.99 4.53 20.71
N PHE A 60 2.56 5.69 20.24
CA PHE A 60 1.51 6.49 20.88
C PHE A 60 0.19 5.72 21.05
N VAL A 61 -0.24 5.00 20.00
CA VAL A 61 -1.46 4.19 20.02
C VAL A 61 -1.34 3.04 21.02
N VAL A 62 -0.22 2.32 21.04
CA VAL A 62 -0.01 1.22 22.00
C VAL A 62 -0.05 1.74 23.44
N GLN A 63 0.57 2.90 23.71
CA GLN A 63 0.60 3.50 25.05
C GLN A 63 -0.78 4.01 25.48
N SER A 64 -1.49 4.73 24.60
CA SER A 64 -2.79 5.32 24.91
C SER A 64 -3.92 4.29 24.99
N LEU A 65 -3.85 3.22 24.20
CA LEU A 65 -4.83 2.12 24.20
C LEU A 65 -4.40 0.95 25.07
N SER A 66 -3.38 1.09 25.93
CA SER A 66 -2.93 0.04 26.85
C SER A 66 -4.03 -0.42 27.81
N ASN A 67 -5.05 0.41 28.06
CA ASN A 67 -6.21 0.07 28.89
C ASN A 67 -7.21 -0.86 28.19
N TYR A 68 -7.15 -0.99 26.86
CA TYR A 68 -8.08 -1.79 26.06
C TYR A 68 -7.32 -2.87 25.28
N PRO A 69 -7.15 -4.08 25.86
CA PRO A 69 -6.43 -5.15 25.19
C PRO A 69 -7.13 -5.54 23.89
N GLY A 70 -6.36 -5.60 22.79
CA GLY A 70 -6.85 -5.97 21.46
C GLY A 70 -6.96 -4.81 20.46
N LEU A 71 -7.27 -3.58 20.91
CA LEU A 71 -7.36 -2.43 19.98
C LEU A 71 -6.02 -2.05 19.36
N ALA A 72 -4.94 -2.11 20.12
CA ALA A 72 -3.59 -1.89 19.59
C ALA A 72 -3.25 -2.89 18.48
N GLY A 73 -3.63 -4.17 18.66
CA GLY A 73 -3.48 -5.21 17.64
C GLY A 73 -4.33 -4.95 16.40
N LEU A 74 -5.57 -4.50 16.58
CA LEU A 74 -6.46 -4.11 15.49
C LEU A 74 -5.86 -2.98 14.66
N PHE A 75 -5.33 -1.94 15.31
CA PHE A 75 -4.68 -0.81 14.64
C PHE A 75 -3.48 -1.25 13.79
N VAL A 76 -2.57 -2.02 14.39
CA VAL A 76 -1.39 -2.54 13.68
C VAL A 76 -1.79 -3.44 12.51
N SER A 77 -2.79 -4.32 12.70
CA SER A 77 -3.32 -5.17 11.62
C SER A 77 -3.93 -4.37 10.47
N GLY A 78 -4.59 -3.25 10.77
CA GLY A 78 -5.17 -2.34 9.78
C GLY A 78 -4.09 -1.68 8.93
N ILE A 79 -3.01 -1.19 9.55
CA ILE A 79 -1.87 -0.60 8.82
C ILE A 79 -1.24 -1.63 7.88
N PHE A 80 -0.97 -2.84 8.38
CA PHE A 80 -0.39 -3.89 7.55
C PHE A 80 -1.32 -4.29 6.40
N SER A 81 -2.63 -4.42 6.66
CA SER A 81 -3.62 -4.72 5.62
C SER A 81 -3.67 -3.63 4.54
N ALA A 82 -3.66 -2.35 4.94
CA ALA A 82 -3.60 -1.22 4.01
C ALA A 82 -2.32 -1.26 3.17
N ALA A 83 -1.16 -1.42 3.81
CA ALA A 83 0.12 -1.51 3.12
C ALA A 83 0.18 -2.68 2.12
N LEU A 84 -0.28 -3.86 2.53
CA LEU A 84 -0.34 -5.06 1.68
C LEU A 84 -1.30 -4.88 0.49
N SER A 85 -2.43 -4.21 0.68
CA SER A 85 -3.37 -3.89 -0.40
C SER A 85 -2.73 -3.01 -1.47
N HIS A 86 -1.99 -1.97 -1.06
CA HIS A 86 -1.25 -1.11 -1.98
C HIS A 86 -0.15 -1.88 -2.72
N ILE A 87 0.67 -2.66 -2.00
CA ILE A 87 1.77 -3.44 -2.59
C ILE A 87 1.22 -4.47 -3.61
N SER A 88 0.12 -5.14 -3.28
CA SER A 88 -0.55 -6.08 -4.18
C SER A 88 -1.03 -5.40 -5.47
N ALA A 89 -1.66 -4.23 -5.36
CA ALA A 89 -2.09 -3.46 -6.52
C ALA A 89 -0.89 -3.03 -7.39
N THR A 90 0.16 -2.47 -6.80
CA THR A 90 1.35 -2.01 -7.52
C THR A 90 2.10 -3.15 -8.21
N THR A 91 2.33 -4.27 -7.52
CA THR A 91 3.03 -5.44 -8.09
C THR A 91 2.24 -6.09 -9.23
N ASN A 92 0.92 -6.19 -9.10
CA ASN A 92 0.06 -6.69 -10.17
C ASN A 92 0.05 -5.75 -11.39
N SER A 93 -0.05 -4.44 -11.17
CA SER A 93 0.02 -3.46 -12.26
C SER A 93 1.38 -3.47 -12.94
N MET A 94 2.49 -3.55 -12.19
CA MET A 94 3.84 -3.63 -12.75
C MET A 94 4.04 -4.89 -13.59
N ALA A 95 3.57 -6.05 -13.10
CA ALA A 95 3.63 -7.30 -13.83
C ALA A 95 2.79 -7.25 -15.12
N ALA A 96 1.60 -6.65 -15.08
CA ALA A 96 0.75 -6.47 -16.26
C ALA A 96 1.38 -5.53 -17.30
N VAL A 97 1.87 -4.37 -16.86
CA VAL A 97 2.58 -3.40 -17.73
C VAL A 97 3.80 -4.04 -18.38
N THR A 98 4.61 -4.76 -17.61
CA THR A 98 5.80 -5.44 -18.13
C THR A 98 5.43 -6.49 -19.19
N LEU A 99 4.34 -7.22 -18.95
CA LEU A 99 3.88 -8.23 -19.89
C LEU A 99 3.33 -7.63 -21.19
N GLU A 100 2.47 -6.62 -21.08
CA GLU A 100 1.83 -5.96 -22.24
C GLU A 100 2.84 -5.14 -23.06
N ASP A 101 3.71 -4.37 -22.40
CA ASP A 101 4.60 -3.40 -23.06
C ASP A 101 5.93 -4.00 -23.52
N TYR A 102 6.45 -5.04 -22.84
CA TYR A 102 7.75 -5.64 -23.18
C TYR A 102 7.61 -7.05 -23.74
N ILE A 103 6.93 -7.95 -23.01
CA ILE A 103 6.97 -9.39 -23.33
C ILE A 103 6.15 -9.71 -24.59
N LYS A 104 4.91 -9.22 -24.69
CA LYS A 104 4.06 -9.45 -25.87
C LYS A 104 4.67 -8.91 -27.19
N PRO A 105 5.18 -7.67 -27.28
CA PRO A 105 5.77 -7.17 -28.52
C PRO A 105 7.05 -7.92 -28.88
N VAL A 106 7.93 -8.22 -27.92
CA VAL A 106 9.16 -9.00 -28.18
C VAL A 106 8.82 -10.41 -28.68
N TYR A 107 7.86 -11.09 -28.06
CA TYR A 107 7.43 -12.42 -28.49
C TYR A 107 6.80 -12.40 -29.89
N LYS A 108 6.01 -11.37 -30.21
CA LYS A 108 5.43 -11.19 -31.54
C LYS A 108 6.51 -10.96 -32.61
N VAL A 109 7.58 -10.25 -32.29
CA VAL A 109 8.72 -10.02 -33.20
C VAL A 109 9.55 -11.29 -33.38
N VAL A 110 9.81 -12.05 -32.31
CA VAL A 110 10.69 -13.23 -32.34
C VAL A 110 9.98 -14.48 -32.85
N CYS A 111 8.79 -14.78 -32.34
CA CYS A 111 8.05 -16.02 -32.62
C CYS A 111 6.97 -15.85 -33.69
N LYS A 112 6.65 -14.62 -34.14
CA LYS A 112 5.57 -14.30 -35.09
C LYS A 112 4.16 -14.81 -34.70
N GLU A 113 4.00 -15.36 -33.51
CA GLU A 113 2.74 -15.84 -32.96
C GLU A 113 2.30 -15.00 -31.77
N ALA A 114 0.99 -14.99 -31.52
CA ALA A 114 0.43 -14.40 -30.31
C ALA A 114 0.77 -15.26 -29.09
N LEU A 115 1.14 -14.61 -27.99
CA LEU A 115 1.46 -15.28 -26.74
C LEU A 115 0.20 -15.97 -26.19
N PRO A 116 0.22 -17.30 -25.94
CA PRO A 116 -0.96 -18.01 -25.44
C PRO A 116 -1.32 -17.56 -24.02
N GLU A 117 -2.63 -17.44 -23.77
CA GLU A 117 -3.19 -16.83 -22.56
C GLU A 117 -2.77 -17.53 -21.26
N ASN A 118 -2.67 -18.87 -21.27
CA ASN A 118 -2.16 -19.66 -20.14
C ASN A 118 -0.70 -19.35 -19.79
N ARG A 119 0.16 -19.10 -20.80
CA ARG A 119 1.56 -18.71 -20.55
C ARG A 119 1.66 -17.28 -20.07
N SER A 120 0.82 -16.38 -20.60
CA SER A 120 0.71 -14.99 -20.14
C SER A 120 0.39 -14.94 -18.64
N ALA A 121 -0.65 -15.64 -18.20
CA ALA A 121 -1.05 -15.67 -16.79
C ALA A 121 0.04 -16.24 -15.86
N THR A 122 0.76 -17.27 -16.31
CA THR A 122 1.87 -17.86 -15.53
C THR A 122 3.06 -16.90 -15.43
N LEU A 123 3.40 -16.21 -16.53
CA LEU A 123 4.46 -15.20 -16.54
C LEU A 123 4.13 -14.01 -15.65
N THR A 124 2.90 -13.50 -15.65
CA THR A 124 2.48 -12.41 -14.75
C THR A 124 2.67 -12.80 -13.28
N LYS A 125 2.30 -14.03 -12.89
CA LYS A 125 2.49 -14.53 -11.52
C LYS A 125 3.96 -14.61 -11.13
N ILE A 126 4.82 -15.10 -12.03
CA ILE A 126 6.27 -15.18 -11.81
C ILE A 126 6.87 -13.77 -11.67
N LEU A 127 6.49 -12.84 -12.55
CA LEU A 127 6.95 -11.45 -12.49
C LEU A 127 6.52 -10.77 -11.19
N ALA A 128 5.26 -10.93 -10.77
CA ALA A 128 4.77 -10.40 -9.51
C ALA A 128 5.59 -10.92 -8.31
N LEU A 129 5.95 -12.21 -8.32
CA LEU A 129 6.81 -12.81 -7.29
C LEU A 129 8.22 -12.21 -7.31
N VAL A 130 8.83 -12.05 -8.49
CA VAL A 130 10.16 -11.45 -8.64
C VAL A 130 10.17 -10.00 -8.14
N TYR A 131 9.18 -9.19 -8.50
CA TYR A 131 9.06 -7.82 -7.98
C TYR A 131 8.86 -7.80 -6.47
N GLY A 132 8.06 -8.71 -5.92
CA GLY A 132 7.90 -8.85 -4.47
C GLY A 132 9.21 -9.15 -3.75
N VAL A 133 10.00 -10.11 -4.26
CA VAL A 133 11.31 -10.46 -3.70
C VAL A 133 12.29 -9.30 -3.81
N LEU A 134 12.35 -8.63 -4.96
CA LEU A 134 13.20 -7.45 -5.14
C LEU A 134 12.85 -6.32 -4.16
N CYS A 135 11.55 -6.05 -3.95
CA CYS A 135 11.11 -5.07 -2.96
C CYS A 135 11.60 -5.41 -1.55
N ILE A 136 11.56 -6.70 -1.16
CA ILE A 136 12.07 -7.13 0.16
C ILE A 136 13.58 -6.95 0.23
N LEU A 137 14.33 -7.32 -0.82
CA LEU A 137 15.78 -7.17 -0.86
C LEU A 137 16.26 -5.72 -0.80
N ILE A 138 15.48 -4.77 -1.32
CA ILE A 138 15.81 -3.34 -1.28
C ILE A 138 15.44 -2.71 0.07
N ALA A 139 14.41 -3.23 0.74
CA ALA A 139 13.90 -2.68 1.99
C ALA A 139 14.80 -2.96 3.20
N PHE A 140 15.63 -4.01 3.13
CA PHE A 140 16.55 -4.45 4.18
C PHE A 140 18.02 -4.22 3.76
#